data_AF-A0A838R6H3-F1
#
_entry.id   AF-A0A838R6H3-F1
#
_cell.length_a   1.000
_cell.length_b   1.000
_cell.length_c   1.000
_cell.angle_alpha   90.00
_cell.angle_beta   90.00
_cell.angle_gamma   90.00
#
_symmetry.space_group_name_H-M   'P 1'
#
loop_
_entity.id
_entity.type
_entity.pdbx_description
1 polymer ?
#
loop_
_entity_poly.entity_id
_entity_poly.type
_entity_poly.pdbx_seq_one_letter_code
_entity_poly.pdbx_strand_id
1 'polypeptide(L)' 'MSVHQSDGVEGTTERFDYFMIRVTRSQREPDRVAGLIERLGSGEKRSFETGEQLVRLVGGGPLSI' A
#
# COMPACT_ATOMS: atom_id res chain seq x y z
N MET A 1 42.63 -19.27 20.08
CA MET A 1 42.23 -18.55 18.87
C MET A 1 40.77 -18.88 18.62
N SER A 2 39.86 -17.98 18.99
CA SER A 2 38.43 -18.16 18.74
C SER A 2 37.87 -16.81 18.31
N VAL A 3 37.30 -16.73 17.12
CA VAL A 3 36.05 -16.00 16.91
C VAL A 3 35.26 -16.76 15.85
N HIS A 4 34.03 -17.12 16.23
CA HIS A 4 33.04 -17.86 15.47
C HIS A 4 32.68 -17.18 14.14
N GLN A 5 32.43 -18.00 13.13
CA GLN A 5 31.56 -17.66 12.00
C GLN A 5 30.18 -17.31 12.56
N SER A 6 29.66 -16.16 12.15
CA SER A 6 28.24 -15.87 12.22
C SER A 6 27.76 -15.65 10.79
N ASP A 7 27.17 -16.70 10.22
CA ASP A 7 26.32 -16.61 9.03
C ASP A 7 25.20 -15.62 9.34
N GLY A 8 25.29 -14.44 8.73
CA GLY A 8 24.27 -13.40 8.83
C GLY A 8 23.16 -13.67 7.83
N VAL A 9 22.12 -14.36 8.30
CA VAL A 9 20.83 -14.55 7.64
C VAL A 9 20.39 -13.25 6.93
N GLU A 10 20.21 -13.32 5.60
CA GLU A 10 19.57 -12.26 4.82
C GLU A 10 18.14 -12.07 5.34
N GLY A 11 17.97 -11.18 6.32
CA GLY A 11 16.66 -10.73 6.75
C GLY A 11 16.02 -10.03 5.55
N THR A 12 14.99 -10.63 4.97
CA THR A 12 14.10 -9.92 4.06
C THR A 12 13.49 -8.78 4.86
N THR A 13 14.08 -7.60 4.79
CA THR A 13 13.59 -6.42 5.47
C THR A 13 12.19 -6.16 4.94
N GLU A 14 11.18 -6.47 5.75
CA GLU A 14 9.79 -6.22 5.40
C GLU A 14 9.66 -4.75 5.02
N ARG A 15 9.29 -4.49 3.76
CA ARG A 15 9.12 -3.13 3.27
C ARG A 15 7.64 -2.78 3.36
N PHE A 16 7.34 -1.82 4.22
CA PHE A 16 6.00 -1.26 4.36
C PHE A 16 5.84 -0.08 3.40
N ASP A 17 4.75 -0.12 2.64
CA ASP A 17 4.27 1.03 1.88
C ASP A 17 3.20 1.76 2.70
N TYR A 18 3.39 3.07 2.88
CA TYR A 18 2.48 3.90 3.65
C TYR A 18 1.60 4.73 2.72
N PHE A 19 0.32 4.81 3.02
CA PHE A 19 -0.65 5.56 2.23
C PHE A 19 -1.54 6.43 3.11
N MET A 20 -1.92 7.60 2.60
CA MET A 20 -3.02 8.40 3.11
C MET A 20 -4.21 8.24 2.17
N ILE A 21 -5.38 7.90 2.71
CA ILE A 21 -6.60 7.66 1.93
C ILE A 21 -7.69 8.63 2.40
N ARG A 22 -8.22 9.41 1.46
CA ARG A 22 -9.40 10.26 1.66
C ARG A 22 -10.59 9.64 0.96
N VAL A 23 -11.64 9.32 1.71
CA VAL A 23 -12.90 8.79 1.17
C VAL A 23 -13.94 9.91 1.12
N THR A 24 -14.55 10.10 -0.04
CA THR A 24 -15.70 10.98 -0.24
C THR A 24 -16.97 10.19 0.02
N ARG A 25 -17.79 10.63 0.98
CA ARG A 25 -19.10 10.03 1.26
C ARG A 25 -20.21 10.85 0.61
N SER A 26 -21.12 10.17 -0.08
CA SER A 26 -22.32 10.78 -0.67
C SER A 26 -23.53 10.43 0.18
N GLN A 27 -24.39 11.41 0.48
CA GLN A 27 -25.68 11.15 1.14
C GLN A 27 -26.68 10.44 0.22
N ARG A 28 -26.51 10.55 -1.11
CA ARG A 28 -27.37 9.89 -2.10
C ARG A 28 -26.93 8.47 -2.42
N GLU A 29 -25.64 8.20 -2.23
CA GLU A 29 -25.00 6.92 -2.55
C GLU A 29 -24.12 6.51 -1.36
N PRO A 30 -24.73 6.09 -0.23
CA PRO A 30 -24.00 5.80 1.01
C PRO A 30 -22.98 4.67 0.87
N ASP A 31 -23.23 3.73 -0.06
CA ASP A 31 -22.36 2.58 -0.31
C ASP A 31 -21.24 2.87 -1.31
N ARG A 32 -21.22 4.07 -1.92
CA ARG A 32 -20.18 4.42 -2.89
C ARG A 32 -18.88 4.76 -2.19
N VAL A 33 -17.81 4.06 -2.58
CA VAL A 33 -16.45 4.26 -2.06
C VAL A 33 -15.60 4.87 -3.17
N ALA A 34 -15.51 6.20 -3.16
CA ALA A 34 -14.68 6.99 -4.08
C ALA A 34 -13.79 7.96 -3.30
N GLY A 35 -12.69 8.40 -3.87
CA GLY A 35 -11.74 9.25 -3.15
C GLY A 35 -10.38 9.43 -3.80
N LEU A 36 -9.40 9.75 -2.95
CA LEU A 36 -8.01 9.99 -3.32
C LEU A 36 -7.10 9.13 -2.43
N ILE A 37 -6.06 8.55 -3.02
CA ILE A 37 -4.94 7.90 -2.33
C ILE A 37 -3.65 8.67 -2.61
N GLU A 38 -2.82 8.84 -1.60
CA GLU A 38 -1.47 9.41 -1.68
C GLU A 38 -0.46 8.42 -1.10
N ARG A 39 0.58 8.08 -1.86
CA ARG A 39 1.70 7.27 -1.37
C ARG A 39 2.66 8.15 -0.59
N LEU A 40 2.82 7.87 0.70
CA LEU A 40 3.71 8.60 1.58
C LEU A 40 5.16 8.25 1.24
N GLY A 41 6.00 9.28 1.08
CA GLY A 41 7.38 9.16 0.63
C GLY A 41 7.60 9.57 -0.83
N SER A 42 6.69 9.21 -1.75
CA SER A 42 6.75 9.69 -3.15
C SER A 42 5.85 10.89 -3.42
N GLY A 43 4.78 11.07 -2.63
CA GLY A 43 3.76 12.10 -2.87
C GLY A 43 2.88 11.81 -4.08
N GLU A 44 2.97 10.60 -4.66
CA GLU A 44 2.14 10.18 -5.79
C GLU A 44 0.68 10.14 -5.37
N LYS A 45 -0.19 10.82 -6.13
CA LYS A 45 -1.63 10.93 -5.86
C LYS A 45 -2.43 10.32 -6.99
N ARG A 46 -3.42 9.50 -6.64
CA ARG A 46 -4.37 8.91 -7.59
C ARG A 46 -5.79 8.94 -7.03
N SER A 47 -6.76 9.16 -7.90
CA SER A 47 -8.18 9.02 -7.54
C SER A 47 -8.64 7.58 -7.72
N PHE A 48 -9.66 7.19 -6.96
CA PHE A 48 -10.38 5.93 -7.15
C PHE A 48 -11.88 6.18 -7.07
N GLU A 49 -12.66 5.37 -7.77
CA GLU A 49 -14.13 5.48 -7.82
C GLU A 49 -14.84 4.28 -7.21
N THR A 50 -14.09 3.19 -6.99
CA THR A 50 -14.60 1.94 -6.39
C THR A 50 -13.60 1.37 -5.38
N GLY A 51 -14.10 0.52 -4.48
CA GLY A 51 -13.25 -0.22 -3.54
C GLY A 51 -12.25 -1.14 -4.25
N GLU A 52 -12.63 -1.76 -5.37
CA GLU A 52 -11.72 -2.61 -6.16
C GLU A 52 -10.53 -1.82 -6.73
N GLN A 53 -10.78 -0.60 -7.21
CA GLN A 53 -9.69 0.27 -7.67
C GLN A 53 -8.75 0.62 -6.52
N LEU A 54 -9.28 0.93 -5.34
CA LEU A 54 -8.47 1.20 -4.16
C LEU A 54 -7.58 0.01 -3.79
N VAL A 55 -8.12 -1.21 -3.80
CA VAL A 55 -7.35 -2.44 -3.51
C VAL A 55 -6.20 -2.62 -4.49
N ARG A 56 -6.43 -2.39 -5.79
CA ARG A 56 -5.36 -2.46 -6.81
C ARG A 56 -4.27 -1.41 -6.61
N LEU A 57 -4.63 -0.22 -6.12
CA LEU A 57 -3.69 0.87 -5.85
C LEU A 57 -2.82 0.60 -4.61
N VAL A 58 -3.38 -0.03 -3.58
CA VAL A 58 -2.66 -0.37 -2.34
C VAL A 58 -1.84 -1.66 -2.49
N GLY A 59 -2.42 -2.70 -3.10
CA GLY A 59 -1.80 -4.02 -3.21
C GLY A 59 -0.65 -4.10 -4.22
N GLY A 60 -0.46 -3.06 -5.05
CA GLY A 60 0.33 -3.19 -6.27
C GLY A 60 -0.34 -4.15 -7.27
N GLY A 61 -0.02 -4.03 -8.56
CA GLY A 61 -0.50 -5.00 -9.57
C GLY A 61 -0.14 -6.46 -9.21
N PRO A 62 -0.75 -7.43 -9.91
CA PRO A 62 -0.92 -8.80 -9.44
C PRO A 62 0.38 -9.40 -8.90
N LEU A 63 0.25 -10.07 -7.74
CA LEU A 63 1.20 -11.06 -7.25
C LEU A 63 1.57 -11.96 -8.45
N SER A 64 2.74 -11.70 -9.04
CA SER A 64 3.34 -12.65 -9.97
C SER A 64 3.87 -13.77 -9.09
N ILE A 65 3.03 -14.81 -8.95
CA ILE A 65 3.41 -16.12 -8.44
C ILE A 65 4.02 -16.90 -9.60
#